data_AF-A0A7Z0E6J0-F1
#
_entry.id   AF-A0A7Z0E6J0-F1
#
_cell.length_a   1.000
_cell.length_b   1.000
_cell.length_c   1.000
_cell.angle_alpha   90.00
_cell.angle_beta   90.00
_cell.angle_gamma   90.00
#
_symmetry.space_group_name_H-M   'P 1'
#
loop_
_entity.id
_entity.type
_entity.pdbx_description
1 polymer ?
#
loop_
_entity_poly.entity_id
_entity_poly.type
_entity_poly.pdbx_seq_one_letter_code
_entity_poly.pdbx_strand_id
1 'polypeptide(L)' 'MDADHVAAWSKGGKTDLDNCQMLCKTHYRAKGNNWPL' A
#
# COMPACT_ATOMS: atom_id res chain seq x y z
N MET A 1 6.72 -11.08 4.19
CA MET A 1 6.47 -9.93 3.33
C MET A 1 5.01 -9.98 2.94
N ASP A 2 4.36 -8.82 2.86
CA ASP A 2 2.98 -8.68 2.42
C ASP A 2 2.94 -7.66 1.27
N ALA A 3 2.03 -7.87 0.32
CA ALA A 3 1.76 -6.94 -0.77
C ALA A 3 0.66 -5.97 -0.34
N ASP A 4 0.85 -4.69 -0.60
CA ASP A 4 -0.15 -3.66 -0.31
C ASP A 4 -0.26 -2.65 -1.45
N HIS A 5 -1.37 -1.93 -1.48
CA HIS A 5 -1.52 -0.84 -2.43
C HIS A 5 -0.62 0.33 -2.03
N VAL A 6 0.12 0.92 -2.99
CA VAL A 6 0.86 2.17 -2.76
C VAL A 6 -0.12 3.23 -2.29
N ALA A 7 -1.05 3.64 -3.16
CA ALA A 7 -2.20 4.49 -2.84
C ALA A 7 -3.37 3.66 -2.28
N ALA A 8 -3.88 4.09 -1.13
CA ALA A 8 -5.00 3.42 -0.46
C ALA A 8 -6.28 3.39 -1.32
N TRP A 9 -7.04 2.28 -1.25
CA TRP A 9 -8.35 2.15 -1.90
C TRP A 9 -9.34 3.24 -1.50
N SER A 10 -9.36 3.62 -0.21
CA SER A 10 -10.23 4.70 0.29
C SER A 10 -9.91 6.08 -0.30
N LYS A 11 -8.76 6.21 -0.98
CA LYS A 11 -8.31 7.42 -1.68
C LYS A 11 -8.30 7.26 -3.21
N GLY A 12 -8.95 6.23 -3.74
CA GLY A 12 -9.03 5.98 -5.18
C GLY A 12 -7.84 5.20 -5.77
N GLY A 13 -7.04 4.53 -4.93
CA GLY A 13 -6.02 3.60 -5.40
C GLY A 13 -6.64 2.46 -6.23
N LYS A 14 -6.00 2.13 -7.36
CA LYS A 14 -6.45 1.07 -8.28
C LYS A 14 -5.84 -0.27 -7.89
N THR A 15 -6.51 -1.36 -8.26
CA THR A 15 -5.96 -2.71 -8.14
C THR A 15 -5.22 -3.07 -9.42
N ASP A 16 -3.99 -2.62 -9.53
CA ASP A 16 -3.07 -2.92 -10.62
C ASP A 16 -1.65 -3.13 -10.08
N LEU A 17 -0.75 -3.62 -10.94
CA LEU A 17 0.63 -3.91 -10.55
C LEU A 17 1.41 -2.63 -10.21
N ASP A 18 1.08 -1.51 -10.87
CA ASP A 18 1.75 -0.22 -10.65
C ASP A 18 1.44 0.34 -9.25
N ASN A 19 0.26 0.04 -8.73
CA ASN A 19 -0.14 0.36 -7.37
C ASN A 19 0.23 -0.74 -6.36
N CYS A 20 1.00 -1.77 -6.71
CA CYS A 20 1.35 -2.87 -5.80
C CYS A 20 2.78 -2.72 -5.25
N GLN A 21 2.93 -2.71 -3.92
CA GLN A 21 4.23 -2.64 -3.24
C GLN A 21 4.43 -3.80 -2.28
N MET A 22 5.60 -4.43 -2.36
CA MET A 22 6.02 -5.47 -1.41
C MET A 22 6.73 -4.84 -0.20
N LEU A 23 6.22 -5.11 0.99
CA LEU A 23 6.79 -4.60 2.24
C LEU A 23 7.09 -5.74 3.24
N CYS A 24 8.05 -5.51 4.12
CA CYS A 24 8.20 -6.36 5.30
C CYS A 24 7.04 -6.13 6.28
N LYS A 25 6.77 -7.09 7.17
CA LYS A 25 5.63 -7.03 8.10
C LYS A 25 5.62 -5.76 8.96
N THR A 26 6.80 -5.29 9.38
CA THR A 26 6.95 -4.08 10.19
C THR A 26 6.55 -2.82 9.41
N HIS A 27 7.01 -2.70 8.16
CA HIS A 27 6.68 -1.56 7.30
C HIS A 27 5.22 -1.57 6.85
N TYR A 28 4.65 -2.75 6.53
CA TYR A 28 3.24 -2.89 6.19
C TYR A 28 2.33 -2.38 7.32
N ARG A 29 2.62 -2.77 8.58
CA ARG A 29 1.85 -2.31 9.75
C ARG A 29 1.98 -0.81 10.01
N ALA A 30 3.14 -0.21 9.72
CA ALA A 30 3.38 1.22 9.92
C ALA A 30 2.74 2.10 8.84
N LYS A 31 2.53 1.58 7.62
CA LYS A 31 2.04 2.34 6.47
C LYS A 31 0.62 2.88 6.66
N GLY A 32 -0.34 1.99 6.96
CA GLY A 32 -1.76 2.33 7.00
C GLY A 32 -2.29 2.99 5.71
N ASN A 33 -3.36 3.78 5.83
CA ASN A 33 -3.98 4.47 4.68
C ASN A 33 -3.42 5.89 4.42
N ASN A 34 -2.30 6.24 5.07
CA ASN A 34 -1.72 7.60 5.02
C ASN A 34 -0.62 7.74 3.97
N TRP A 35 -0.30 6.65 3.27
CA TRP A 35 0.72 6.57 2.23
C TRP A 35 0.08 6.44 0.83
N PRO A 36 0.74 6.91 -0.24
CA PRO A 36 1.63 8.06 -0.25
C PRO A 36 0.72 9.31 -0.23
N LEU A 37 1.22 10.45 0.23
CA LEU A 37 0.73 11.67 -0.42
C LEU A 37 1.37 11.73 -1.80
#